data_AF-A0A093ZUK4-F1
#
_entry.id   AF-A0A093ZUK4-F1
#
_cell.length_a   1.000
_cell.length_b   1.000
_cell.length_c   1.000
_cell.angle_alpha   90.00
_cell.angle_beta   90.00
_cell.angle_gamma   90.00
#
_symmetry.space_group_name_H-M   'P 1'
#
loop_
_entity.id
_entity.type
_entity.pdbx_description
1 polymer ?
#
loop_
_entity_poly.entity_id
_entity_poly.type
_entity_poly.pdbx_seq_one_letter_code
_entity_poly.pdbx_strand_id
1 'polypeptide(L)'
;MFSRVSHIARHFSRSLPNYAHTSAAASGMSGTRMIRTAACLIIGDEVLGGKTVDTNSAFMAKWCFSHGVALQRIETIPDDADTIAESARRLSAAYDFVVTSGGIGPTHDDITYSSLATAFGVPLVLHEGAQ
;
A
#
# COMPACT_ATOMS: atom_id res chain seq x y z
N MET A 1 11.29 13.83 52.70
CA MET A 1 10.21 12.82 52.73
C MET A 1 10.46 11.89 51.55
N PHE A 2 10.85 10.66 51.85
CA PHE A 2 11.26 9.58 50.95
C PHE A 2 10.11 9.22 49.98
N SER A 3 10.32 8.77 48.74
CA SER A 3 11.00 7.51 48.44
C SER A 3 11.45 7.42 46.98
N ARG A 4 12.69 6.91 46.81
CA ARG A 4 13.23 6.33 45.59
C ARG A 4 12.60 4.95 45.39
N VAL A 5 12.27 4.58 44.16
CA VAL A 5 12.17 3.17 43.78
C VAL A 5 13.08 2.93 42.59
N SER A 6 14.28 2.44 42.90
CA SER A 6 15.08 1.64 41.99
C SER A 6 14.74 0.18 42.28
N HIS A 7 14.38 -0.60 41.25
CA HIS A 7 14.56 -2.05 41.30
C HIS A 7 15.06 -2.57 39.94
N ILE A 8 16.14 -3.33 40.05
CA ILE A 8 16.91 -4.01 39.01
C ILE A 8 16.36 -5.44 38.85
N ALA A 9 16.31 -5.95 37.62
CA ALA A 9 16.65 -7.33 37.19
C ALA A 9 16.22 -7.50 35.72
N ARG A 10 17.12 -7.46 34.72
CA ARG A 10 17.95 -8.56 34.20
C ARG A 10 17.18 -9.86 33.90
N HIS A 11 17.41 -10.35 32.67
CA HIS A 11 17.15 -11.67 32.10
C HIS A 11 15.77 -11.94 31.50
N PHE A 12 15.62 -11.59 30.22
CA PHE A 12 15.14 -12.55 29.21
C PHE A 12 15.92 -12.32 27.91
N SER A 13 17.14 -12.84 27.87
CA SER A 13 17.73 -13.28 26.61
C SER A 13 16.89 -14.46 26.14
N ARG A 14 15.89 -14.21 25.30
CA ARG A 14 15.31 -15.26 24.47
C ARG A 14 16.10 -15.27 23.18
N SER A 15 16.90 -16.33 23.01
CA SER A 15 17.47 -16.70 21.72
C SER A 15 16.35 -16.67 20.68
N LEU A 16 16.51 -15.81 19.67
CA LEU A 16 15.70 -15.87 18.46
C LEU A 16 15.92 -17.24 17.82
N PRO A 17 14.87 -17.95 17.38
CA PRO A 17 15.05 -19.23 16.70
C PRO A 17 15.94 -19.04 15.47
N ASN A 18 17.01 -19.83 15.44
CA ASN A 18 17.96 -19.89 14.35
C ASN A 18 17.26 -20.52 13.14
N TYR A 19 16.76 -19.70 12.21
CA TYR A 19 16.25 -20.18 10.92
C TYR A 19 17.43 -20.52 10.00
N ALA A 20 18.16 -21.56 10.36
CA ALA A 20 19.08 -22.21 9.45
C ALA A 20 18.25 -23.07 8.48
N HIS A 21 17.78 -22.47 7.39
CA HIS A 21 17.35 -23.26 6.24
C HIS A 21 18.59 -23.74 5.49
N THR A 22 18.94 -25.00 5.75
CA THR A 22 19.89 -25.79 4.98
C THR A 22 19.46 -25.79 3.52
N SER A 23 20.38 -25.41 2.63
CA SER A 23 20.23 -25.40 1.18
C SER A 23 20.21 -26.82 0.62
N ALA A 24 19.18 -27.18 -0.15
CA ALA A 24 19.31 -28.14 -1.25
C ALA A 24 18.12 -28.06 -2.22
N ALA A 25 18.45 -27.74 -3.48
CA ALA A 25 17.76 -28.08 -4.73
C ALA A 25 16.22 -27.99 -4.82
N ALA A 26 15.74 -26.93 -5.48
CA ALA A 26 14.56 -26.99 -6.34
C ALA A 26 14.72 -26.00 -7.50
N SER A 27 15.51 -26.39 -8.49
CA SER A 27 15.47 -25.80 -9.83
C SER A 27 14.11 -26.11 -10.46
N GLY A 28 13.21 -25.11 -10.56
CA GLY A 28 11.99 -25.25 -11.38
C GLY A 28 10.69 -24.62 -10.87
N MET A 29 10.70 -23.72 -9.88
CA MET A 29 9.53 -22.87 -9.59
C MET A 29 9.88 -21.43 -9.96
N SER A 30 9.12 -20.82 -10.87
CA SER A 30 9.11 -19.36 -11.04
C SER A 30 8.71 -18.76 -9.70
N GLY A 31 9.70 -18.40 -8.88
CA GLY A 31 9.50 -18.03 -7.50
C GLY A 31 8.55 -16.84 -7.42
N THR A 32 7.40 -17.04 -6.78
CA THR A 32 6.47 -15.96 -6.47
C THR A 32 7.25 -14.89 -5.71
N ARG A 33 7.49 -13.73 -6.33
CA ARG A 33 8.16 -12.60 -5.68
C ARG A 33 7.31 -12.22 -4.46
N MET A 34 7.87 -12.37 -3.27
CA MET A 34 7.16 -11.92 -2.05
C MET A 34 6.96 -10.41 -2.12
N ILE A 35 5.72 -9.97 -1.90
CA ILE A 35 5.36 -8.56 -1.74
C ILE A 35 5.95 -8.08 -0.41
N ARG A 36 6.88 -7.12 -0.45
CA ARG A 36 7.53 -6.55 0.75
C ARG A 36 7.25 -5.08 0.92
N THR A 37 7.13 -4.32 -0.17
CA THR A 37 6.89 -2.87 -0.12
C THR A 37 5.55 -2.51 -0.74
N ALA A 38 4.90 -1.50 -0.17
CA ALA A 38 3.65 -0.97 -0.68
C ALA A 38 3.65 0.56 -0.78
N ALA A 39 2.82 1.07 -1.68
CA ALA A 39 2.40 2.46 -1.73
C ALA A 39 0.87 2.57 -1.79
N CYS A 40 0.34 3.66 -1.24
CA CYS A 40 -1.08 4.00 -1.28
C CYS A 40 -1.27 5.33 -2.01
N LEU A 41 -2.12 5.35 -3.02
CA LEU A 41 -2.47 6.53 -3.81
C LEU A 41 -3.92 6.91 -3.52
N ILE A 42 -4.12 7.99 -2.78
CA ILE A 42 -5.43 8.57 -2.49
C ILE A 42 -5.74 9.60 -3.57
N ILE A 43 -6.88 9.46 -4.24
CA ILE A 43 -7.33 10.31 -5.36
C ILE A 43 -8.61 10.98 -4.90
N GLY A 44 -8.65 12.31 -4.90
CA GLY A 44 -9.82 13.05 -4.45
C GLY A 44 -9.52 14.49 -4.06
N ASP A 45 -10.10 15.45 -4.78
CA ASP A 45 -10.02 16.88 -4.47
C ASP A 45 -10.62 17.22 -3.10
N GLU A 46 -11.61 16.46 -2.62
CA GLU A 46 -12.21 16.64 -1.31
C GLU A 46 -11.26 16.30 -0.16
N VAL A 47 -10.32 15.38 -0.38
CA VAL A 47 -9.27 15.05 0.58
C VAL A 47 -8.23 16.17 0.60
N LEU A 48 -7.78 16.62 -0.57
CA LEU A 48 -6.83 17.74 -0.69
C LEU A 48 -7.39 19.05 -0.13
N GLY A 49 -8.66 19.31 -0.39
CA GLY A 49 -9.37 20.48 0.12
C GLY A 49 -9.77 20.39 1.59
N GLY A 50 -9.49 19.28 2.27
CA GLY A 50 -9.81 19.07 3.69
C GLY A 50 -11.31 18.96 4.00
N LYS A 51 -12.16 18.77 2.98
CA LYS A 51 -13.60 18.51 3.17
C LYS A 51 -13.83 17.12 3.78
N THR A 52 -12.95 16.18 3.44
CA THR A 52 -12.96 14.80 3.93
C THR A 52 -11.61 14.49 4.58
N VAL A 53 -11.65 13.84 5.74
CA VAL A 53 -10.44 13.31 6.38
C VAL A 53 -10.08 11.98 5.73
N ASP A 54 -8.86 11.86 5.24
CA ASP A 54 -8.34 10.58 4.75
C ASP A 54 -8.24 9.57 5.90
N THR A 55 -9.10 8.55 5.84
CA THR A 55 -9.06 7.38 6.73
C THR A 55 -8.60 6.11 6.01
N ASN A 56 -8.50 6.16 4.68
CA ASN A 56 -8.14 5.04 3.82
C ASN A 56 -6.65 4.73 3.96
N SER A 57 -5.78 5.75 3.96
CA SER A 57 -4.35 5.53 4.16
C SER A 57 -4.04 4.98 5.55
N ALA A 58 -4.78 5.41 6.58
CA ALA A 58 -4.64 4.88 7.93
C ALA A 58 -5.09 3.42 8.03
N PHE A 59 -6.19 3.04 7.36
CA PHE A 59 -6.59 1.64 7.23
C PHE A 59 -5.50 0.82 6.52
N MET A 60 -5.00 1.33 5.39
CA MET A 60 -3.98 0.65 4.59
C MET A 60 -2.68 0.44 5.37
N ALA A 61 -2.24 1.41 6.16
CA ALA A 61 -1.07 1.29 7.01
C ALA A 61 -1.21 0.15 8.03
N LYS A 62 -2.38 0.05 8.68
CA LYS A 62 -2.68 -1.03 9.64
C LYS A 62 -2.73 -2.39 8.95
N TRP A 63 -3.35 -2.47 7.77
CA TRP A 63 -3.42 -3.69 6.98
C TRP A 63 -2.02 -4.15 6.55
N CYS A 64 -1.19 -3.26 6.02
CA CYS A 64 0.19 -3.56 5.66
C CYS A 64 0.99 -4.09 6.86
N PHE A 65 0.89 -3.40 8.00
CA PHE A 65 1.57 -3.79 9.23
C PHE A 65 1.17 -5.21 9.68
N SER A 66 -0.13 -5.54 9.68
CA SER A 66 -0.59 -6.87 10.09
C SER A 66 -0.18 -7.99 9.14
N HIS A 67 0.17 -7.66 7.89
CA HIS A 67 0.62 -8.62 6.87
C HIS A 67 2.14 -8.61 6.66
N GLY A 68 2.90 -7.84 7.45
CA GLY A 68 4.36 -7.75 7.30
C GLY A 68 4.82 -7.05 6.02
N VAL A 69 3.95 -6.26 5.38
CA VAL A 69 4.27 -5.44 4.21
C VAL A 69 4.63 -4.02 4.69
N ALA A 70 5.73 -3.48 4.20
CA ALA A 70 6.15 -2.11 4.53
C ALA A 70 5.40 -1.11 3.63
N LEU A 71 4.42 -0.39 4.17
CA LEU A 71 3.85 0.78 3.49
C LEU A 71 4.88 1.91 3.55
N GLN A 72 5.51 2.21 2.41
CA GLN A 72 6.64 3.14 2.33
C GLN A 72 6.26 4.51 1.77
N ARG A 73 5.08 4.63 1.15
CA ARG A 73 4.61 5.86 0.52
C ARG A 73 3.09 5.95 0.62
N ILE A 74 2.61 7.14 0.95
CA ILE A 74 1.23 7.57 0.76
C ILE A 74 1.29 8.87 -0.03
N GLU A 75 0.49 8.97 -1.09
CA GLU A 75 0.33 10.19 -1.88
C GLU A 75 -1.15 10.51 -1.98
N THR A 76 -1.52 11.77 -1.78
CA THR A 76 -2.86 12.29 -2.05
C THR A 76 -2.76 13.22 -3.25
N ILE A 77 -3.56 12.98 -4.28
CA ILE A 77 -3.52 13.69 -5.56
C ILE A 77 -4.93 14.13 -6.00
N PRO A 78 -5.04 15.14 -6.88
CA PRO A 78 -6.33 15.58 -7.42
C PRO A 78 -6.94 14.57 -8.39
N ASP A 79 -8.22 14.77 -8.70
CA ASP A 79 -8.95 14.06 -9.76
C ASP A 79 -8.55 14.57 -11.15
N ASP A 80 -7.27 14.37 -11.49
CA ASP A 80 -6.67 14.78 -12.76
C ASP A 80 -6.04 13.57 -13.47
N ALA A 81 -6.43 13.35 -14.73
CA ALA A 81 -6.08 12.13 -15.46
C ALA A 81 -4.56 11.95 -15.64
N ASP A 82 -3.84 13.03 -15.96
CA ASP A 82 -2.40 13.00 -16.18
C ASP A 82 -1.65 12.75 -14.87
N THR A 83 -2.09 13.39 -13.78
CA THR A 83 -1.53 13.22 -12.44
C THR A 83 -1.74 11.80 -11.92
N ILE A 84 -2.95 11.24 -12.08
CA ILE A 84 -3.27 9.85 -11.73
C ILE A 84 -2.37 8.89 -12.52
N ALA A 85 -2.27 9.08 -13.83
CA ALA A 85 -1.51 8.19 -14.70
C ALA A 85 0.00 8.25 -14.41
N GLU A 86 0.57 9.44 -14.19
CA GLU A 86 1.97 9.60 -13.78
C GLU A 86 2.24 8.90 -12.45
N SER A 87 1.44 9.20 -11.43
CA SER A 87 1.63 8.70 -10.07
C SER A 87 1.51 7.18 -10.04
N ALA A 88 0.49 6.62 -10.70
CA ALA A 88 0.29 5.18 -10.79
C ALA A 88 1.51 4.47 -11.44
N ARG A 89 2.05 4.99 -12.55
CA ARG A 89 3.23 4.41 -13.20
C ARG A 89 4.47 4.51 -12.31
N ARG A 90 4.73 5.69 -11.74
CA ARG A 90 5.90 5.94 -10.89
C ARG A 90 5.89 5.06 -9.65
N LEU A 91 4.75 4.95 -8.97
CA LEU A 91 4.60 4.10 -7.80
C LEU A 91 4.72 2.62 -8.16
N SER A 92 4.09 2.17 -9.26
CA SER A 92 4.14 0.77 -9.68
C SER A 92 5.53 0.32 -10.12
N ALA A 93 6.36 1.24 -10.62
CA ALA A 93 7.77 0.97 -10.91
C ALA A 93 8.64 0.84 -9.64
N ALA A 94 8.25 1.49 -8.55
CA ALA A 94 9.06 1.61 -7.34
C ALA A 94 8.68 0.63 -6.22
N TYR A 95 7.43 0.14 -6.18
CA TYR A 95 6.90 -0.66 -5.07
C TYR A 95 6.31 -2.00 -5.55
N ASP A 96 6.32 -3.02 -4.67
CA ASP A 96 5.80 -4.35 -5.02
C ASP A 96 4.26 -4.37 -5.12
N PHE A 97 3.59 -3.50 -4.36
CA PHE A 97 2.15 -3.42 -4.26
C PHE A 97 1.69 -1.97 -4.21
N VAL A 98 0.78 -1.58 -5.11
CA VAL A 98 0.19 -0.24 -5.13
C VAL A 98 -1.31 -0.38 -5.01
N VAL A 99 -1.89 0.35 -4.07
CA VAL A 99 -3.33 0.47 -3.91
C VAL A 99 -3.76 1.89 -4.22
N THR A 100 -4.87 2.04 -4.95
CA THR A 100 -5.53 3.32 -5.19
C THR A 100 -6.83 3.39 -4.39
N SER A 101 -7.23 4.59 -3.98
CA SER A 101 -8.52 4.82 -3.35
C SER A 101 -9.11 6.15 -3.81
N GLY A 102 -10.37 6.15 -4.25
CA GLY A 102 -11.10 7.33 -4.74
C GLY A 102 -11.23 7.41 -6.27
N GLY A 103 -12.14 8.27 -6.74
CA GLY A 103 -12.43 8.48 -8.17
C GLY A 103 -13.01 7.27 -8.92
N ILE A 104 -13.82 6.43 -8.26
CA ILE A 104 -14.42 5.19 -8.82
C ILE A 104 -15.95 5.14 -8.75
N GLY A 105 -16.61 6.21 -8.31
CA GLY A 105 -18.07 6.32 -8.28
C GLY A 105 -18.70 6.57 -9.67
N PRO A 106 -19.99 6.96 -9.70
CA PRO A 106 -20.74 7.16 -10.93
C PRO A 106 -20.67 8.59 -11.50
N THR A 107 -19.92 9.51 -10.90
CA THR A 107 -19.89 10.91 -11.31
C THR A 107 -18.86 11.18 -12.40
N HIS A 108 -18.91 12.36 -13.02
CA HIS A 108 -18.04 12.67 -14.17
C HIS A 108 -16.58 12.89 -13.78
N ASP A 109 -16.34 13.23 -12.52
CA ASP A 109 -15.05 13.37 -11.86
C ASP A 109 -14.48 12.01 -11.40
N ASP A 110 -15.26 10.92 -11.42
CA ASP A 110 -14.77 9.57 -11.12
C ASP A 110 -14.00 8.96 -12.31
N ILE A 111 -12.76 9.40 -12.48
CA ILE A 111 -11.92 9.09 -13.65
C ILE A 111 -10.76 8.12 -13.37
N THR A 112 -10.70 7.50 -12.19
CA THR A 112 -9.56 6.65 -11.79
C THR A 112 -9.39 5.46 -12.73
N TYR A 113 -10.46 4.74 -13.09
CA TYR A 113 -10.35 3.57 -13.97
C TYR A 113 -9.84 3.91 -15.37
N SER A 114 -10.37 4.95 -16.01
CA SER A 114 -9.91 5.39 -17.33
C SER A 114 -8.47 5.91 -17.30
N SER A 115 -8.08 6.59 -16.23
CA SER A 115 -6.73 7.10 -16.06
C SER A 115 -5.73 5.98 -15.86
N LEU A 116 -6.06 4.96 -15.06
CA LEU A 116 -5.23 3.75 -14.91
C LEU A 116 -5.14 2.94 -16.19
N ALA A 117 -6.26 2.78 -16.92
CA ALA A 117 -6.26 2.09 -18.21
C ALA A 117 -5.29 2.76 -19.19
N THR A 118 -5.36 4.10 -19.28
CA THR A 118 -4.41 4.91 -20.06
C THR A 118 -2.98 4.76 -19.56
N ALA A 119 -2.77 4.77 -18.23
CA ALA A 119 -1.45 4.69 -17.62
C ALA A 119 -0.69 3.42 -18.01
N PHE A 120 -1.40 2.30 -18.11
CA PHE A 120 -0.82 0.99 -18.40
C PHE A 120 -1.05 0.52 -19.85
N GLY A 121 -1.62 1.38 -20.70
CA GLY A 121 -1.85 1.07 -22.11
C GLY A 121 -2.82 -0.10 -22.34
N VAL A 122 -3.82 -0.24 -21.46
CA VAL A 122 -4.83 -1.29 -21.54
C VAL A 122 -6.21 -0.70 -21.83
N PRO A 123 -7.10 -1.41 -22.53
CA PRO A 123 -8.47 -0.92 -22.75
C PRO A 123 -9.27 -0.98 -21.44
N LEU A 124 -10.13 0.03 -21.24
CA LEU A 124 -11.18 -0.02 -20.23
C LEU A 124 -12.41 -0.69 -20.85
N VAL A 125 -12.89 -1.77 -20.24
CA VAL A 125 -14.01 -2.57 -20.74
C VAL A 125 -15.02 -2.78 -19.62
N LEU A 126 -16.31 -2.67 -19.95
CA LEU A 126 -17.39 -2.98 -19.04
C LEU A 126 -17.39 -4.49 -18.73
N HIS A 127 -17.39 -4.82 -17.44
CA HIS A 127 -17.59 -6.19 -17.00
C HIS A 127 -19.07 -6.41 -16.69
N GLU A 128 -19.75 -7.25 -17.48
CA GLU A 128 -21.21 -7.51 -17.38
C GLU A 128 -21.67 -8.02 -16.00
N GLY A 129 -20.77 -8.62 -15.21
CA GLY A 129 -21.07 -9.08 -13.85
C GLY A 129 -20.70 -8.09 -12.74
N ALA A 130 -20.25 -6.88 -13.06
CA ALA A 130 -20.02 -5.84 -12.06
C ALA A 130 -21.39 -5.32 -11.59
N GLN A 131 -21.64 -5.38 -10.27
CA GLN A 131 -22.85 -4.86 -9.64
C GLN A 131 -22.61 -3.49 -9.02
#